data_AF-A0A6P0N3I7-F1
#
_entry.id   AF-A0A6P0N3I7-F1
#
_cell.length_a   1.000
_cell.length_b   1.000
_cell.length_c   1.000
_cell.angle_alpha   90.00
_cell.angle_beta   90.00
_cell.angle_gamma   90.00
#
_symmetry.space_group_name_H-M   'P 1'
#
loop_
_entity.id
_entity.type
_entity.pdbx_description
1 polymer ?
#
loop_
_entity_poly.entity_id
_entity_poly.type
_entity_poly.pdbx_seq_one_letter_code
_entity_poly.pdbx_strand_id
1 'polypeptide(L)'
;MGTFENLGIFTGNSIIRNGDLRILDRSDVYKFSLSNNAQINLNLYNISAGDNANLRLYQDTNNNGILDFGDQKVASSLQSGNANDVINYNAT
;
A
#
# COMPACT_ATOMS: atom_id res chain seq x y z
N MET A 1 7.71 -0.46 -15.46
CA MET A 1 6.98 0.70 -14.93
C MET A 1 6.08 0.12 -13.89
N GLY A 2 6.08 0.73 -12.70
CA GLY A 2 5.39 0.20 -11.54
C GLY A 2 3.95 -0.08 -11.82
N THR A 3 3.42 -1.09 -11.16
CA THR A 3 1.99 -1.38 -11.19
C THR A 3 1.25 -0.16 -10.64
N PHE A 4 0.23 0.29 -11.34
CA PHE A 4 -0.77 1.21 -10.81
C PHE A 4 -2.13 0.55 -10.98
N GLU A 5 -2.75 0.14 -9.88
CA GLU A 5 -3.99 -0.62 -9.93
C GLU A 5 -5.04 -0.05 -8.98
N ASN A 6 -6.27 0.13 -9.51
CA ASN A 6 -7.44 0.42 -8.69
C ASN A 6 -8.12 -0.89 -8.28
N LEU A 7 -8.08 -1.20 -6.98
CA LEU A 7 -8.70 -2.36 -6.35
C LEU A 7 -10.20 -2.17 -6.09
N GLY A 8 -10.73 -0.96 -6.32
CA GLY A 8 -12.14 -0.63 -6.11
C GLY A 8 -12.48 -0.31 -4.65
N ILE A 9 -13.74 -0.54 -4.29
CA ILE A 9 -14.24 -0.28 -2.94
C ILE A 9 -13.85 -1.45 -2.03
N PHE A 10 -13.23 -1.15 -0.89
CA PHE A 10 -12.97 -2.14 0.14
C PHE A 10 -14.29 -2.55 0.80
N THR A 11 -14.65 -3.82 0.67
CA THR A 11 -15.91 -4.40 1.17
C THR A 11 -15.72 -5.28 2.41
N GLY A 12 -14.55 -5.19 3.07
CA GLY A 12 -14.17 -6.07 4.18
C GLY A 12 -13.54 -7.39 3.75
N ASN A 13 -13.64 -7.76 2.47
CA ASN A 13 -12.96 -8.92 1.92
C ASN A 13 -11.47 -8.64 1.72
N SER A 14 -10.63 -9.64 2.00
CA SER A 14 -9.20 -9.55 1.73
C SER A 14 -8.93 -9.49 0.23
N ILE A 15 -8.08 -8.55 -0.19
CA ILE A 15 -7.60 -8.43 -1.56
C ILE A 15 -6.11 -8.77 -1.54
N ILE A 16 -5.68 -9.71 -2.38
CA ILE A 16 -4.29 -10.18 -2.43
C ILE A 16 -3.71 -9.88 -3.81
N ARG A 17 -2.48 -9.38 -3.83
CA ARG A 17 -1.67 -9.14 -5.02
C ARG A 17 -0.26 -9.66 -4.80
N ASN A 18 0.31 -10.25 -5.84
CA ASN A 18 1.72 -10.63 -5.90
C ASN A 18 2.39 -9.76 -6.96
N GLY A 19 3.66 -9.45 -6.76
CA GLY A 19 4.43 -8.61 -7.69
C GLY A 19 5.92 -8.70 -7.41
N ASP A 20 6.71 -8.07 -8.28
CA ASP A 20 8.16 -7.98 -8.19
C ASP A 20 8.59 -6.51 -8.24
N LEU A 21 9.44 -6.08 -7.32
CA LEU A 21 10.15 -4.81 -7.44
C LEU A 21 11.51 -5.04 -8.08
N ARG A 22 11.86 -4.22 -9.08
CA ARG A 22 13.11 -4.33 -9.84
C ARG A 22 13.89 -3.02 -9.77
N ILE A 23 15.16 -3.03 -10.16
CA ILE A 23 16.02 -1.84 -10.02
C ILE A 23 15.54 -0.63 -10.83
N LEU A 24 14.92 -0.86 -11.99
CA LEU A 24 14.29 0.17 -12.82
C LEU A 24 12.79 0.34 -12.52
N ASP A 25 12.27 -0.41 -11.54
CA ASP A 25 10.85 -0.48 -11.22
C ASP A 25 10.62 -0.73 -9.72
N ARG A 26 10.83 0.32 -8.93
CA ARG A 26 11.07 0.18 -7.48
C ARG A 26 9.80 0.33 -6.64
N SER A 27 8.64 0.51 -7.26
CA SER A 27 7.38 0.77 -6.55
C SER A 27 6.18 0.32 -7.35
N ASP A 28 5.28 -0.40 -6.68
CA ASP A 28 3.90 -0.62 -7.12
C ASP A 28 2.97 0.23 -6.25
N VAL A 29 1.91 0.77 -6.87
CA VAL A 29 0.90 1.61 -6.22
C VAL A 29 -0.47 0.97 -6.41
N TYR A 30 -1.14 0.72 -5.29
CA TYR A 30 -2.51 0.19 -5.27
C TYR A 30 -3.43 1.22 -4.64
N LYS A 31 -4.55 1.48 -5.30
CA LYS A 31 -5.60 2.38 -4.82
C LYS A 31 -6.84 1.58 -4.44
N PHE A 32 -7.50 1.96 -3.36
CA PHE A 32 -8.84 1.50 -3.02
C PHE A 32 -9.63 2.66 -2.42
N SER A 33 -10.95 2.50 -2.33
CA SER A 33 -11.85 3.46 -1.72
C SER A 33 -12.57 2.84 -0.54
N LEU A 34 -12.90 3.66 0.45
CA LEU A 34 -13.73 3.28 1.59
C LEU A 34 -15.11 3.92 1.41
N SER A 35 -16.18 3.16 1.64
CA SER A 35 -17.54 3.73 1.66
C SER A 35 -17.92 4.29 3.03
N ASN A 36 -17.22 3.87 4.09
CA ASN A 36 -17.44 4.25 5.49
C ASN A 36 -16.11 4.14 6.24
N ASN A 37 -16.10 4.63 7.48
CA ASN A 37 -15.01 4.39 8.43
C ASN A 37 -14.74 2.89 8.57
N ALA A 38 -13.47 2.52 8.53
CA ALA A 38 -13.07 1.12 8.48
C ALA A 38 -11.70 0.91 9.13
N GLN A 39 -11.52 -0.27 9.73
CA GLN A 39 -10.20 -0.76 10.07
C GLN A 39 -9.54 -1.35 8.82
N ILE A 40 -8.38 -0.82 8.47
CA ILE A 40 -7.55 -1.27 7.35
C ILE A 40 -6.38 -2.06 7.92
N ASN A 41 -6.22 -3.30 7.46
CA ASN A 41 -5.05 -4.12 7.77
C ASN A 41 -4.31 -4.39 6.45
N LEU A 42 -3.07 -3.91 6.36
CA LEU A 42 -2.21 -4.12 5.20
C LEU A 42 -1.02 -4.96 5.62
N ASN A 43 -0.66 -5.95 4.78
CA ASN A 43 0.46 -6.84 5.04
C ASN A 43 1.26 -7.03 3.75
N LEU A 44 2.53 -6.63 3.79
CA LEU A 44 3.53 -6.93 2.77
C LEU A 44 4.45 -8.02 3.33
N TYR A 45 4.45 -9.18 2.68
CA TYR A 45 5.11 -10.39 3.17
C TYR A 45 5.72 -11.19 2.02
N ASN A 46 6.44 -12.27 2.35
CA ASN A 46 7.16 -13.12 1.39
C ASN A 46 8.19 -12.34 0.54
N ILE A 47 8.90 -11.40 1.16
CA ILE A 47 10.02 -10.71 0.53
C ILE A 47 11.18 -11.70 0.37
N SER A 48 11.81 -11.72 -0.80
CA SER A 48 12.96 -12.58 -1.10
C SER A 48 14.14 -12.30 -0.16
N ALA A 49 14.88 -13.34 0.21
CA ALA A 49 16.06 -13.20 1.06
C ALA A 49 17.11 -12.32 0.39
N GLY A 50 17.61 -11.31 1.13
CA GLY A 50 18.57 -10.33 0.61
C GLY A 50 17.94 -9.07 0.02
N ASP A 51 16.61 -9.06 -0.18
CA ASP A 51 15.87 -7.89 -0.64
C ASP A 51 15.29 -7.09 0.53
N ASN A 52 14.82 -5.88 0.24
CA ASN A 52 14.14 -4.98 1.16
C ASN A 52 13.07 -4.18 0.41
N ALA A 53 11.83 -4.29 0.87
CA ALA A 53 10.70 -3.48 0.43
C ALA A 53 10.06 -2.82 1.66
N ASN A 54 9.32 -1.74 1.45
CA ASN A 54 8.67 -0.99 2.53
C ASN A 54 7.21 -0.74 2.18
N LEU A 55 6.35 -0.66 3.18
CA LEU A 55 4.93 -0.39 3.00
C LEU A 55 4.55 1.01 3.49
N ARG A 56 3.83 1.78 2.66
CA ARG A 56 3.37 3.14 3.00
C ARG A 56 1.91 3.28 2.60
N LEU A 57 1.13 3.92 3.47
CA LEU A 57 -0.28 4.23 3.23
C LEU A 57 -0.45 5.75 3.14
N TYR A 58 -1.09 6.18 2.06
CA TYR A 58 -1.41 7.57 1.77
C TYR A 58 -2.93 7.73 1.70
N GLN A 59 -3.42 8.86 2.21
CA GLN A 59 -4.79 9.33 2.03
C GLN A 59 -4.79 10.35 0.89
N ASP A 60 -5.63 10.07 -0.12
CA ASP A 60 -5.90 10.98 -1.24
C ASP A 60 -6.71 12.17 -0.74
N THR A 61 -6.03 13.24 -0.33
CA THR A 61 -6.66 14.41 0.31
C THR A 61 -7.13 15.45 -0.69
N ASN A 62 -6.65 15.39 -1.93
CA ASN A 62 -7.07 16.29 -3.01
C ASN A 62 -8.13 15.65 -3.95
N ASN A 63 -8.48 14.38 -3.71
CA ASN A 63 -9.48 13.58 -4.41
C ASN A 63 -9.25 13.47 -5.93
N ASN A 64 -8.00 13.56 -6.38
CA ASN A 64 -7.69 13.48 -7.81
C ASN A 64 -7.40 12.03 -8.28
N GLY A 65 -7.26 11.11 -7.34
CA GLY A 65 -7.01 9.70 -7.61
C GLY A 65 -5.63 9.34 -8.10
N ILE A 66 -4.65 10.24 -7.96
CA ILE A 66 -3.26 10.11 -8.39
C ILE A 66 -2.39 10.27 -7.15
N LEU A 67 -1.45 9.35 -6.92
CA LEU A 67 -0.49 9.50 -5.84
C LEU A 67 0.46 10.68 -6.13
N ASP A 68 0.30 11.80 -5.41
CA ASP A 68 1.09 13.02 -5.61
C ASP A 68 1.38 13.81 -4.31
N PHE A 69 1.89 15.04 -4.46
CA PHE A 69 2.28 15.89 -3.33
C PHE A 69 1.08 16.39 -2.50
N GLY A 70 -0.11 16.36 -3.08
CA GLY A 70 -1.35 16.71 -2.40
C GLY A 70 -1.87 15.61 -1.48
N ASP A 71 -1.21 14.45 -1.41
CA ASP A 71 -1.63 13.32 -0.57
C ASP A 71 -0.90 13.25 0.77
N GLN A 72 -1.65 12.88 1.80
CA GLN A 72 -1.11 12.76 3.14
C GLN A 72 -0.65 11.32 3.43
N LYS A 73 0.62 11.13 3.77
CA LYS A 73 1.09 9.85 4.32
C LYS A 73 0.51 9.66 5.73
N VAL A 74 -0.38 8.69 5.91
CA VAL A 74 -1.07 8.43 7.19
C VAL A 74 -0.45 7.30 8.00
N ALA A 75 0.27 6.37 7.35
CA ALA A 75 1.00 5.31 8.03
C ALA A 75 2.18 4.77 7.18
N SER A 76 3.14 4.13 7.84
CA SER A 76 4.22 3.40 7.16
C SER A 76 4.82 2.33 8.05
N SER A 77 5.26 1.23 7.46
CA SER A 77 6.16 0.25 8.06
C SER A 77 7.42 0.17 7.19
N LEU A 78 8.58 0.21 7.86
CA LEU A 78 9.90 0.31 7.23
C LEU A 78 10.85 -0.75 7.78
N GLN A 79 10.38 -2.00 7.91
CA GLN A 79 11.23 -3.08 8.42
C GLN A 79 12.43 -3.29 7.50
N SER A 80 13.56 -3.72 8.08
CA SER A 80 14.77 -3.97 7.31
C SER A 80 14.82 -5.40 6.77
N GLY A 81 15.55 -5.58 5.67
CA GLY A 81 15.68 -6.88 5.02
C GLY A 81 14.34 -7.40 4.53
N ASN A 82 14.12 -8.71 4.68
CA ASN A 82 12.94 -9.39 4.18
C ASN A 82 11.86 -9.65 5.25
N ALA A 83 11.87 -8.88 6.33
CA ALA A 83 10.84 -8.94 7.35
C ALA A 83 9.50 -8.42 6.79
N ASN A 84 8.39 -8.95 7.32
CA ASN A 84 7.06 -8.50 6.90
C ASN A 84 6.80 -7.07 7.39
N ASP A 85 6.17 -6.26 6.54
CA ASP A 85 5.66 -4.94 6.89
C ASP A 85 4.16 -5.00 7.10
N VAL A 86 3.71 -4.57 8.29
CA VAL A 86 2.30 -4.58 8.67
C VAL A 86 1.85 -3.17 9.04
N ILE A 87 0.71 -2.75 8.50
CA ILE A 87 0.03 -1.52 8.89
C ILE A 87 -1.38 -1.88 9.35
N ASN A 88 -1.71 -1.53 10.59
CA ASN A 88 -3.09 -1.54 11.10
C ASN A 88 -3.51 -0.08 11.31
N TYR A 89 -4.51 0.37 10.57
CA TYR A 89 -4.93 1.76 10.53
C TYR A 89 -6.44 1.88 10.66
N ASN A 90 -6.90 2.73 11.58
CA ASN A 90 -8.31 3.06 11.74
C ASN A 90 -8.63 4.30 10.89
N ALA A 91 -9.28 4.10 9.75
CA ALA A 91 -9.77 5.20 8.92
C ALA A 91 -11.09 5.72 9.50
N THR A 92 -11.12 7.00 9.86
CA THR A 92 -12.24 7.68 10.54
C THR A 92 -12.70 8.92 9.81
#